data_AF-A0A257N3Z7-F1
#
_entry.id   AF-A0A257N3Z7-F1
#
_cell.length_a   1.000
_cell.length_b   1.000
_cell.length_c   1.000
_cell.angle_alpha   90.00
_cell.angle_beta   90.00
_cell.angle_gamma   90.00
#
_symmetry.space_group_name_H-M   'P 1'
#
loop_
_entity.id
_entity.type
_entity.pdbx_description
1 polymer ?
#
loop_
_entity_poly.entity_id
_entity_poly.type
_entity_poly.pdbx_seq_one_letter_code
_entity_poly.pdbx_strand_id
1 'polypeptide(L)' 'MGLVGLEKICQSLIAHGSPENLPIALIQQGTTHNQRVIIGTLATLPAQIAQLAIKPPTLIIIGTVVTLHEQLRWFNNE' A
#
# COMPACT_ATOMS: atom_id res chain seq x y z
N MET A 1 -9.40 -4.48 11.11
CA MET A 1 -9.41 -3.57 9.94
C MET A 1 -8.10 -3.72 9.17
N GLY A 2 -8.10 -3.54 7.84
CA GLY A 2 -6.94 -3.85 6.98
C GLY A 2 -5.62 -3.20 7.38
N LEU A 3 -5.63 -1.95 7.86
CA LEU A 3 -4.43 -1.24 8.31
C LEU A 3 -3.76 -1.90 9.53
N VAL A 4 -4.53 -2.20 10.57
CA VAL A 4 -4.03 -2.82 11.82
C VAL A 4 -3.50 -4.23 11.56
N GLY A 5 -4.05 -4.92 10.55
CA GLY A 5 -3.65 -6.28 10.18
C GLY A 5 -2.62 -6.36 9.05
N LEU A 6 -2.09 -5.24 8.54
CA LEU A 6 -1.33 -5.25 7.28
C LEU A 6 -0.12 -6.18 7.33
N GLU A 7 0.66 -6.13 8.41
CA GLU A 7 1.82 -7.00 8.58
C GLU A 7 1.44 -8.49 8.50
N LYS A 8 0.40 -8.89 9.24
CA LYS A 8 -0.11 -10.27 9.23
C LYS A 8 -0.66 -10.67 7.86
N ILE A 9 -1.32 -9.76 7.15
CA ILE A 9 -1.84 -9.98 5.80
C ILE A 9 -0.67 -10.24 4.84
N CYS A 10 0.35 -9.38 4.83
CA CYS A 10 1.53 -9.54 3.98
C CYS A 10 2.27 -10.85 4.27
N GLN A 11 2.54 -11.14 5.55
CA GLN A 11 3.19 -12.39 5.98
C GLN A 11 2.38 -13.62 5.53
N SER A 12 1.05 -13.57 5.66
CA SER A 12 0.18 -14.68 5.25
C SER A 12 0.19 -14.87 3.74
N LEU A 13 0.13 -13.80 2.95
CA LEU A 13 0.19 -13.89 1.49
C LEU A 13 1.51 -14.49 1.00
N ILE A 14 2.64 -14.06 1.58
CA ILE A 14 3.96 -14.62 1.27
C ILE A 14 4.02 -16.10 1.66
N ALA A 15 3.58 -16.45 2.87
CA ALA A 15 3.57 -17.83 3.35
C ALA A 15 2.73 -18.79 2.48
N HIS A 16 1.71 -18.27 1.78
CA HIS A 16 0.86 -19.05 0.88
C HIS A 16 1.24 -18.90 -0.61
N GLY A 17 2.45 -18.41 -0.92
CA GLY A 17 3.03 -18.46 -2.26
C GLY A 17 3.00 -17.16 -3.06
N SER A 18 2.59 -16.03 -2.47
CA SER A 18 2.77 -14.73 -3.13
C SER A 18 4.25 -14.34 -3.12
N PRO A 19 4.80 -13.79 -4.22
CA PRO A 19 6.17 -13.28 -4.23
C PRO A 19 6.36 -12.14 -3.23
N GLU A 20 7.49 -12.11 -2.52
CA GLU A 20 7.86 -11.02 -1.59
C GLU A 20 7.93 -9.65 -2.27
N ASN A 21 8.28 -9.65 -3.56
CA ASN A 21 8.34 -8.47 -4.41
C ASN A 21 6.99 -8.09 -5.05
N LEU A 22 5.90 -8.80 -4.74
CA LEU A 22 4.58 -8.47 -5.27
C LEU A 22 4.21 -7.03 -4.87
N PRO A 23 3.91 -6.14 -5.84
CA PRO A 23 3.60 -4.75 -5.55
C PRO A 23 2.33 -4.59 -4.71
N ILE A 24 2.38 -3.66 -3.77
CA ILE A 24 1.28 -3.29 -2.88
C ILE A 24 1.27 -1.77 -2.68
N ALA A 25 0.07 -1.20 -2.63
CA ALA A 25 -0.14 0.21 -2.35
C ALA A 25 -1.10 0.39 -1.16
N LEU A 26 -0.82 1.39 -0.34
CA LEU A 26 -1.74 1.94 0.64
C LEU A 26 -2.17 3.33 0.21
N ILE A 27 -3.48 3.55 0.13
CA ILE A 27 -4.09 4.84 -0.23
C ILE A 27 -4.83 5.36 1.01
N GLN A 28 -4.33 6.43 1.61
CA GLN A 28 -4.97 7.14 2.71
C GLN A 28 -5.79 8.31 2.17
N GLN A 29 -7.02 8.48 2.69
CA GLN A 29 -7.93 9.60 2.34
C GLN A 29 -8.01 9.84 0.82
N GLY A 30 -8.26 8.76 0.07
CA GLY A 30 -8.38 8.78 -1.39
C GLY A 30 -9.39 9.84 -1.86
N THR A 31 -9.09 10.47 -3.00
CA THR A 31 -9.85 11.57 -3.64
C THR A 31 -9.95 12.88 -2.86
N THR A 32 -9.28 13.00 -1.71
CA THR A 32 -9.19 14.25 -0.95
C THR A 32 -7.87 14.98 -1.21
N HIS A 33 -7.80 16.26 -0.84
CA HIS A 33 -6.55 17.03 -0.85
C HIS A 33 -5.45 16.41 0.03
N ASN A 34 -5.82 15.65 1.06
CA ASN A 34 -4.89 14.97 1.96
C ASN A 34 -4.53 13.55 1.50
N GLN A 35 -4.83 13.19 0.24
CA GLN A 35 -4.52 11.86 -0.28
C GLN A 35 -3.03 11.57 -0.17
N ARG A 36 -2.70 10.44 0.45
CA ARG A 36 -1.33 9.90 0.47
C ARG A 36 -1.33 8.50 -0.13
N VAL A 37 -0.43 8.28 -1.09
CA VAL A 37 -0.20 6.98 -1.72
C VAL A 37 1.18 6.50 -1.30
N ILE A 38 1.24 5.37 -0.61
CA ILE A 38 2.49 4.72 -0.21
C ILE A 38 2.58 3.40 -0.98
N ILE A 39 3.65 3.24 -1.76
CA ILE A 39 3.90 2.05 -2.59
C ILE A 39 5.12 1.33 -2.06
N GLY A 40 5.04 0.00 -2.05
CA GLY A 40 6.13 -0.89 -1.73
C GLY A 40 5.85 -2.28 -2.28
N THR A 41 6.46 -3.28 -1.65
CA THR A 41 6.20 -4.69 -1.89
C THR A 41 5.62 -5.33 -0.64
N LEU A 42 5.10 -6.56 -0.74
CA LEU A 42 4.63 -7.31 0.43
C LEU A 42 5.68 -7.37 1.54
N ALA A 43 6.96 -7.47 1.19
CA ALA A 43 8.06 -7.48 2.16
C ALA A 43 8.39 -6.11 2.78
N THR A 44 8.21 -5.00 2.05
CA THR A 44 8.73 -3.69 2.49
C THR A 44 7.66 -2.75 3.05
N LEU A 45 6.42 -2.81 2.55
CA LEU A 45 5.38 -1.85 2.91
C LEU A 45 5.04 -1.85 4.41
N PRO A 46 4.92 -2.99 5.12
CA PRO A 46 4.62 -2.99 6.55
C PRO A 46 5.63 -2.18 7.39
N ALA A 47 6.92 -2.32 7.11
CA ALA A 47 7.97 -1.60 7.82
C ALA A 47 7.95 -0.10 7.48
N GLN A 48 7.70 0.26 6.21
CA GLN A 48 7.58 1.65 5.78
C GLN A 48 6.43 2.36 6.48
N ILE A 49 5.24 1.74 6.55
CA ILE A 49 4.08 2.37 7.16
C ILE A 49 4.18 2.46 8.69
N ALA A 50 4.92 1.56 9.35
CA ALA A 50 5.13 1.63 10.80
C ALA A 50 5.89 2.89 11.24
N GLN A 51 6.73 3.42 10.34
CA GLN A 51 7.46 4.67 10.54
C GLN A 51 6.61 5.91 10.21
N LEU A 52 5.42 5.72 9.62
CA LEU A 52 4.52 6.78 9.21
C LEU A 52 3.29 6.78 10.13
N ALA A 53 2.87 7.97 10.59
CA ALA A 53 1.63 8.13 11.35
C ALA A 53 0.39 8.00 10.45
N ILE A 54 0.18 6.84 9.83
CA ILE A 54 -0.97 6.55 8.96
C ILE A 54 -2.22 6.37 9.80
N LYS A 55 -3.29 7.05 9.39
CA LYS A 55 -4.60 7.01 10.05
C LYS A 55 -5.70 6.66 9.05
N PRO A 56 -6.75 5.93 9.45
CA PRO A 56 -7.94 5.72 8.61
C PRO A 56 -8.57 7.05 8.14
N PRO A 57 -9.35 7.04 7.04
CA PRO A 57 -9.66 5.90 6.17
C PRO A 57 -8.51 5.55 5.21
N THR A 58 -8.30 4.24 5.00
CA THR A 58 -7.26 3.70 4.11
C THR A 58 -7.77 2.53 3.28
N LEU A 59 -7.29 2.41 2.05
CA LEU A 59 -7.46 1.24 1.18
C LEU A 59 -6.09 0.61 0.88
N ILE A 60 -6.08 -0.71 0.72
CA ILE A 60 -4.90 -1.50 0.34
C ILE A 60 -5.19 -2.15 -1.02
N ILE A 61 -4.26 -2.01 -1.96
CA ILE A 61 -4.32 -2.64 -3.29
C ILE A 61 -3.08 -3.53 -3.42
N ILE A 62 -3.28 -4.80 -3.76
CA ILE A 62 -2.20 -5.79 -3.93
C ILE A 62 -2.26 -6.30 -5.37
N GLY A 63 -1.13 -6.28 -6.07
CA GLY A 63 -1.01 -6.82 -7.42
C GLY A 63 -0.23 -5.92 -8.36
N THR A 64 0.07 -6.47 -9.55
CA THR A 64 0.89 -5.80 -10.57
C THR A 64 0.30 -4.49 -11.06
N VAL A 65 -1.02 -4.28 -10.97
CA VAL A 65 -1.68 -3.00 -11.30
C VAL A 65 -1.12 -1.80 -10.54
N VAL A 66 -0.49 -2.01 -9.37
CA VAL A 66 0.16 -0.95 -8.60
C VAL A 66 1.33 -0.32 -9.36
N THR A 67 2.03 -1.07 -10.23
CA THR A 67 3.17 -0.52 -11.00
C THR A 67 2.73 0.54 -12.01
N LEU A 68 1.47 0.49 -12.44
CA LEU A 68 0.90 1.50 -13.34
C LEU A 68 0.72 2.86 -12.66
N HIS A 69 0.81 2.94 -11.33
CA HIS A 69 0.66 4.21 -10.62
C HIS A 69 1.68 5.24 -11.09
N GLU A 70 2.94 4.87 -11.32
CA GLU A 70 3.98 5.80 -11.79
C GLU A 70 3.60 6.45 -13.13
N GLN A 71 3.01 5.68 -14.04
CA GLN A 71 2.65 6.14 -15.39
C GLN A 71 1.30 6.86 -15.43
N LEU A 72 0.36 6.48 -14.56
CA LEU A 72 -1.01 6.96 -14.57
C LEU A 72 -1.32 7.97 -13.45
N ARG A 73 -0.32 8.43 -12.69
CA ARG A 73 -0.53 9.41 -11.61
C ARG A 73 -0.91 10.77 -12.19
N TRP A 74 -2.19 11.11 -12.06
CA TRP A 74 -2.75 12.40 -12.50
C TRP A 74 -3.19 13.31 -11.35
N PHE A 75 -3.43 12.75 -10.16
CA PHE A 75 -3.94 13.48 -8.99
C PHE A 75 -2.80 13.88 -8.04
N ASN A 76 -2.83 15.12 -7.53
CA ASN A 76 -1.79 15.71 -6.67
C ASN A 76 -0.38 15.62 -7.29
N ASN A 77 -0.19 16.23 -8.46
CA ASN A 77 1.09 16.32 -9.19
C ASN A 77 1.91 17.58 -8.84
N GLU A 78 1.72 18.17 -7.67
CA GLU A 78 2.64 19.19 -7.14
C GLU A 78 3.91 18.55 -6.57
#